data_AF-F0ZUG2-F1
#
_entry.id   AF-F0ZUG2-F1
#
_cell.length_a   1.000
_cell.length_b   1.000
_cell.length_c   1.000
_cell.angle_alpha   90.00
_cell.angle_beta   90.00
_cell.angle_gamma   90.00
#
_symmetry.space_group_name_H-M   'P 1'
#
loop_
_entity.id
_entity.type
_entity.pdbx_description
1 polymer ?
#
loop_
_entity_poly.entity_id
_entity_poly.type
_entity_poly.pdbx_seq_one_letter_code
_entity_poly.pdbx_strand_id
1 'polypeptide(L)'
;MINQITELLNLSKDFQIRKDVSKFKEFLNQLMGFIITNNNIKNEKLYKFNLLSIRFLRNLCANVNENQDIIVSNDLFINYLLQELIENSNTTLDNEIENNRKKNILVALQQLLINSIVQNENTQTLLWDHYKLFPNKLFLLINNNRNDCFKILPTNLMLIYNLILNSKERMKEISRSESENNNNNNNNIEFIKSILDLIKDEDNSNDEEYEDTLFHWIHLIFKLLFKNQQFIEIYKLLSTAEEIIEVVPNTDYDNLPTSGKTTSTASINDIDESIPKTKTKKYYKDGKTNRYQIKLLNLLDSTINDNEQKNVKEYIENNSIIDIKTCFYMLDELSILYNMDFSRKDLSGETQKTTTALNQFDFDAVFFFIKIFANITTYSDEMVHLQLTKYKTNDKNSATQEVDSMSRVLSETNQHDNAIDPSSTDKYDLNTLLRKKGLVGICIGSLHGNYDGSNTAPPSETDQDNTNIKTKGFNQSCESEDKGFKKEIIRILGNLAHKNFNNQNEIRELGGIELILNHCRFDIKNPYIKEWSVFAIRNLCEENQENQNVINNLKMEGIANQKELNDLGIEVGVENGAVKFKNAPKK
;
A
#
# COMPACT_ATOMS: atom_id res chain seq x y z
N MET A 1 4.28 -50.29 -14.37
CA MET A 1 4.58 -49.06 -13.59
C MET A 1 3.82 -47.82 -14.08
N ILE A 2 4.08 -47.25 -15.27
CA ILE A 2 3.37 -46.03 -15.74
C ILE A 2 1.84 -46.20 -15.82
N ASN A 3 1.35 -47.32 -16.36
CA ASN A 3 -0.10 -47.57 -16.42
C ASN A 3 -0.72 -47.68 -15.01
N GLN A 4 -0.03 -48.34 -14.09
CA GLN A 4 -0.49 -48.51 -12.70
C GLN A 4 -0.55 -47.16 -11.96
N ILE A 5 0.48 -46.31 -12.07
CA ILE A 5 0.44 -44.99 -11.42
C ILE A 5 -0.60 -44.07 -12.07
N THR A 6 -0.84 -44.20 -13.39
CA THR A 6 -1.94 -43.50 -14.07
C THR A 6 -3.30 -43.91 -13.51
N GLU A 7 -3.50 -45.20 -13.27
CA GLU A 7 -4.72 -45.72 -12.65
C GLU A 7 -4.90 -45.20 -11.22
N LEU A 8 -3.85 -45.26 -10.40
CA LEU A 8 -3.86 -44.70 -9.05
C LEU A 8 -4.15 -43.18 -9.03
N LEU A 9 -3.57 -42.43 -9.98
CA LEU A 9 -3.86 -41.00 -10.15
C LEU A 9 -5.32 -40.72 -10.49
N ASN A 10 -5.95 -41.58 -11.29
CA ASN A 10 -7.38 -41.45 -11.60
C ASN A 10 -8.25 -41.81 -10.40
N LEU A 11 -7.91 -42.87 -9.67
CA LEU A 11 -8.61 -43.29 -8.47
C LEU A 11 -8.51 -42.25 -7.34
N SER A 12 -7.39 -41.52 -7.23
CA SER A 12 -7.20 -40.49 -6.20
C SER A 12 -8.11 -39.26 -6.35
N LYS A 13 -8.87 -39.16 -7.44
CA LYS A 13 -9.94 -38.15 -7.58
C LYS A 13 -11.10 -38.43 -6.62
N ASP A 14 -11.32 -39.69 -6.25
CA ASP A 14 -12.32 -40.09 -5.26
C ASP A 14 -11.83 -39.82 -3.82
N PHE A 15 -12.64 -39.16 -3.00
CA PHE A 15 -12.29 -38.80 -1.63
C PHE A 15 -12.08 -40.03 -0.72
N GLN A 16 -12.91 -41.06 -0.86
CA GLN A 16 -12.83 -42.26 -0.04
C GLN A 16 -11.52 -43.02 -0.33
N ILE A 17 -11.12 -43.09 -1.61
CA ILE A 17 -9.83 -43.67 -1.99
C ILE A 17 -8.68 -42.90 -1.34
N ARG A 18 -8.68 -41.56 -1.37
CA ARG A 18 -7.63 -40.77 -0.71
C ARG A 18 -7.51 -41.12 0.77
N LYS A 19 -8.65 -41.23 1.47
CA LYS A 19 -8.69 -41.58 2.89
C LYS A 19 -8.13 -42.98 3.16
N ASP A 20 -8.46 -43.95 2.33
CA ASP A 20 -8.00 -45.34 2.50
C ASP A 20 -6.51 -45.53 2.21
N VAL A 21 -5.93 -44.72 1.31
CA VAL A 21 -4.51 -44.80 0.96
C VAL A 21 -3.58 -44.50 2.15
N SER A 22 -4.02 -43.71 3.13
CA SER A 22 -3.27 -43.42 4.37
C SER A 22 -2.85 -44.69 5.14
N LYS A 23 -3.64 -45.78 5.01
CA LYS A 23 -3.36 -47.09 5.61
C LYS A 23 -2.13 -47.78 5.00
N PHE A 24 -1.70 -47.36 3.82
CA PHE A 24 -0.57 -47.91 3.08
C PHE A 24 0.66 -47.00 3.16
N LYS A 25 0.98 -46.50 4.36
CA LYS A 25 2.11 -45.58 4.61
C LYS A 25 3.44 -46.08 4.03
N GLU A 26 3.72 -47.37 4.11
CA GLU A 26 4.96 -47.95 3.56
C GLU A 26 5.05 -47.80 2.04
N PHE A 27 3.94 -48.00 1.32
CA PHE A 27 3.88 -47.77 -0.13
C PHE A 27 4.14 -46.29 -0.46
N LEU A 28 3.56 -45.36 0.29
CA LEU A 28 3.80 -43.93 0.09
C LEU A 28 5.27 -43.56 0.33
N ASN A 29 5.89 -44.11 1.38
CA ASN A 29 7.31 -43.90 1.65
C ASN A 29 8.22 -44.48 0.55
N GLN A 30 7.90 -45.67 0.04
CA GLN A 30 8.63 -46.26 -1.08
C GLN A 30 8.47 -45.43 -2.36
N LEU A 31 7.27 -44.90 -2.63
CA LEU A 31 7.01 -44.04 -3.78
C LEU A 31 7.81 -42.73 -3.69
N MET A 32 7.79 -42.08 -2.52
CA MET A 32 8.60 -40.88 -2.24
C MET A 32 10.09 -41.16 -2.41
N GLY A 33 10.59 -42.27 -1.85
CA GLY A 33 11.98 -42.70 -2.02
C GLY A 33 12.35 -42.92 -3.49
N PHE A 34 11.46 -43.53 -4.27
CA PHE A 34 11.70 -43.75 -5.70
C PHE A 34 11.78 -42.45 -6.49
N ILE A 35 10.94 -41.45 -6.17
CA ILE A 35 10.98 -40.11 -6.79
C ILE A 35 12.35 -39.47 -6.54
N ILE A 36 12.85 -39.51 -5.30
CA ILE A 36 14.15 -38.95 -4.92
C ILE A 36 15.28 -39.61 -5.71
N THR A 37 15.34 -40.95 -5.72
CA THR A 37 16.48 -41.67 -6.32
C THR A 37 16.47 -41.68 -7.85
N ASN A 38 15.34 -41.38 -8.49
CA ASN A 38 15.18 -41.51 -9.92
C ASN A 38 14.66 -40.22 -10.59
N ASN A 39 15.09 -39.04 -10.15
CA ASN A 39 14.65 -37.73 -10.67
C ASN A 39 15.19 -37.34 -12.08
N ASN A 40 15.41 -38.30 -12.99
CA ASN A 40 16.04 -38.03 -14.28
C ASN A 40 15.05 -37.59 -15.38
N ILE A 41 15.06 -36.29 -15.68
CA ILE A 41 14.22 -35.66 -16.71
C ILE A 41 14.59 -36.05 -18.16
N LYS A 42 15.81 -36.54 -18.40
CA LYS A 42 16.26 -36.94 -19.75
C LYS A 42 15.57 -38.23 -20.21
N ASN A 43 15.37 -39.17 -19.28
CA ASN A 43 14.64 -40.40 -19.56
C ASN A 43 13.12 -40.16 -19.55
N GLU A 44 12.48 -40.22 -20.72
CA GLU A 44 11.06 -39.93 -20.86
C GLU A 44 10.15 -40.80 -19.99
N LYS A 45 10.43 -42.11 -19.90
CA LYS A 45 9.61 -43.04 -19.11
C LYS A 45 9.67 -42.69 -17.63
N LEU A 46 10.87 -42.35 -17.16
CA LEU A 46 11.11 -42.02 -15.77
C LEU A 46 10.54 -40.66 -15.39
N TYR A 47 10.73 -39.65 -16.25
CA TYR A 47 10.05 -38.37 -16.16
C TYR A 47 8.53 -38.53 -16.05
N LYS A 48 7.90 -39.28 -16.96
CA LYS A 48 6.45 -39.52 -16.96
C LYS A 48 6.00 -40.19 -15.66
N PHE A 49 6.73 -41.21 -15.20
CA PHE A 49 6.43 -41.89 -13.95
C PHE A 49 6.49 -40.94 -12.75
N ASN A 50 7.54 -40.14 -12.62
CA ASN A 50 7.71 -39.20 -11.52
C ASN A 50 6.63 -38.12 -11.54
N LEU A 51 6.35 -37.53 -12.70
CA LEU A 51 5.31 -36.51 -12.83
C LEU A 51 3.94 -37.02 -12.39
N LEU A 52 3.58 -38.25 -12.80
CA LEU A 52 2.32 -38.87 -12.39
C LEU A 52 2.30 -39.22 -10.91
N SER A 53 3.44 -39.67 -10.36
CA SER A 53 3.59 -39.98 -8.93
C SER A 53 3.42 -38.75 -8.06
N ILE A 54 4.07 -37.64 -8.42
CA ILE A 54 3.95 -36.35 -7.72
C ILE A 54 2.50 -35.83 -7.78
N ARG A 55 1.86 -35.89 -8.96
CA ARG A 55 0.44 -35.53 -9.10
C ARG A 55 -0.49 -36.43 -8.28
N PHE A 56 -0.16 -37.71 -8.16
CA PHE A 56 -0.90 -38.65 -7.34
C PHE A 56 -0.78 -38.27 -5.86
N LEU A 57 0.43 -38.09 -5.35
CA LEU A 57 0.68 -37.60 -3.98
C LEU A 57 -0.06 -36.28 -3.71
N ARG A 58 -0.03 -35.34 -4.66
CA ARG A 58 -0.71 -34.04 -4.54
C ARG A 58 -2.21 -34.21 -4.38
N ASN A 59 -2.81 -35.13 -5.16
CA ASN A 59 -4.23 -35.43 -5.04
C ASN A 59 -4.53 -36.04 -3.67
N LEU A 60 -3.71 -36.97 -3.18
CA LEU A 60 -3.92 -37.63 -1.88
C LEU A 60 -4.04 -36.64 -0.71
N CYS A 61 -3.31 -35.52 -0.76
CA CYS A 61 -3.39 -34.48 0.27
C CYS A 61 -4.73 -33.76 0.33
N ALA A 62 -5.52 -33.72 -0.76
CA ALA A 62 -6.70 -32.89 -0.86
C ALA A 62 -7.80 -33.32 0.14
N ASN A 63 -7.99 -32.50 1.17
CA ASN A 63 -8.92 -32.69 2.29
C ASN A 63 -8.65 -33.95 3.15
N VAL A 64 -7.41 -34.44 3.20
CA VAL A 64 -7.04 -35.63 3.99
C VAL A 64 -5.77 -35.37 4.79
N ASN A 65 -5.93 -34.97 6.06
CA ASN A 65 -4.84 -34.56 6.94
C ASN A 65 -3.83 -35.69 7.17
N GLU A 66 -4.27 -36.95 7.26
CA GLU A 66 -3.36 -38.08 7.49
C GLU A 66 -2.36 -38.25 6.34
N ASN A 67 -2.78 -38.00 5.09
CA ASN A 67 -1.89 -38.07 3.94
C ASN A 67 -0.92 -36.89 3.90
N GLN A 68 -1.41 -35.70 4.25
CA GLN A 68 -0.58 -34.50 4.41
C GLN A 68 0.51 -34.76 5.46
N ASP A 69 0.14 -35.28 6.63
CA ASP A 69 1.07 -35.61 7.71
C ASP A 69 2.11 -36.64 7.28
N ILE A 70 1.72 -37.71 6.55
CA ILE A 70 2.65 -38.71 6.03
C ILE A 70 3.69 -38.10 5.09
N ILE A 71 3.27 -37.21 4.19
CA ILE A 71 4.15 -36.59 3.20
C ILE A 71 5.09 -35.60 3.88
N VAL A 72 4.57 -34.72 4.73
CA VAL A 72 5.36 -33.65 5.36
C VAL A 72 6.26 -34.18 6.48
N SER A 73 5.91 -35.30 7.11
CA SER A 73 6.79 -35.96 8.11
C SER A 73 7.88 -36.83 7.50
N ASN A 74 7.99 -36.91 6.17
CA ASN A 74 9.07 -37.65 5.51
C ASN A 74 10.26 -36.70 5.25
N ASP A 75 11.22 -36.70 6.18
CA ASP A 75 12.37 -35.79 6.16
C ASP A 75 13.16 -35.82 4.85
N LEU A 76 13.41 -37.01 4.30
CA LEU A 76 14.16 -37.15 3.05
C LEU A 76 13.39 -36.51 1.89
N PHE A 77 12.08 -36.73 1.84
CA PHE A 77 11.23 -36.22 0.77
C PHE A 77 11.01 -34.71 0.86
N ILE A 78 10.77 -34.16 2.05
CA ILE A 78 10.60 -32.70 2.21
C ILE A 78 11.90 -31.96 1.96
N ASN A 79 13.04 -32.46 2.42
CA ASN A 79 14.33 -31.84 2.09
C ASN A 79 14.61 -31.88 0.59
N TYR A 80 14.37 -33.03 -0.07
CA TYR A 80 14.45 -33.15 -1.53
C TYR A 80 13.53 -32.15 -2.22
N LEU A 81 12.26 -32.08 -1.82
CA LEU A 81 11.26 -31.20 -2.43
C LEU A 81 11.69 -29.73 -2.30
N LEU A 82 12.04 -29.28 -1.09
CA LEU A 82 12.47 -27.89 -0.85
C LEU A 82 13.74 -27.55 -1.63
N GLN A 83 14.69 -28.49 -1.71
CA GLN A 83 15.91 -28.31 -2.50
C GLN A 83 15.59 -28.13 -3.99
N GLU A 84 14.76 -28.99 -4.57
CA GLU A 84 14.34 -28.88 -5.97
C GLU A 84 13.63 -27.54 -6.25
N LEU A 85 12.76 -27.09 -5.34
CA LEU A 85 12.03 -25.83 -5.51
C LEU A 85 12.90 -24.58 -5.35
N ILE A 86 13.98 -24.64 -4.57
CA ILE A 86 14.85 -23.49 -4.31
C ILE A 86 16.00 -23.44 -5.32
N GLU A 87 16.68 -24.57 -5.56
CA GLU A 87 17.92 -24.62 -6.35
C GLU A 87 17.67 -24.78 -7.85
N ASN A 88 16.60 -25.49 -8.24
CA ASN A 88 16.37 -25.83 -9.64
C ASN A 88 15.33 -24.95 -10.33
N SER A 89 14.64 -24.06 -9.62
CA SER A 89 13.50 -23.32 -10.18
C SER A 89 13.88 -22.20 -11.15
N ASN A 90 15.11 -21.68 -11.05
CA ASN A 90 15.60 -20.52 -11.80
C ASN A 90 16.58 -20.88 -12.93
N THR A 91 16.88 -22.16 -13.12
CA THR A 91 17.84 -22.64 -14.12
C THR A 91 17.11 -23.16 -15.35
N THR A 92 17.39 -22.58 -16.51
CA THR A 92 16.90 -23.06 -17.80
C THR A 92 17.85 -24.09 -18.40
N LEU A 93 17.31 -25.02 -19.18
CA LEU A 93 18.10 -25.98 -19.96
C LEU A 93 18.04 -25.61 -21.43
N ASP A 94 19.17 -25.77 -22.14
CA ASP A 94 19.26 -25.51 -23.59
C ASP A 94 18.33 -26.40 -24.40
N ASN A 95 18.12 -27.63 -23.93
CA ASN A 95 17.18 -28.56 -24.55
C ASN A 95 15.74 -28.20 -24.15
N GLU A 96 14.95 -27.71 -25.10
CA GLU A 96 13.57 -27.27 -24.89
C GLU A 96 12.67 -28.37 -24.30
N ILE A 97 12.84 -29.62 -24.72
CA ILE A 97 12.06 -30.76 -24.19
C ILE A 97 12.41 -30.99 -22.72
N GLU A 98 13.70 -31.02 -22.38
CA GLU A 98 14.15 -31.20 -21.00
C GLU A 98 13.72 -30.03 -20.12
N ASN A 99 13.79 -28.80 -20.64
CA ASN A 99 13.33 -27.59 -19.96
C ASN A 99 11.82 -27.65 -19.66
N ASN A 100 11.00 -28.06 -20.62
CA ASN A 100 9.57 -28.27 -20.44
C ASN A 100 9.25 -29.38 -19.43
N ARG A 101 10.02 -30.49 -19.45
CA ARG A 101 9.89 -31.57 -18.47
C ARG A 101 10.22 -31.09 -17.06
N LYS A 102 11.30 -30.33 -16.91
CA LYS A 102 11.71 -29.72 -15.65
C LYS A 102 10.62 -28.79 -15.11
N LYS A 103 10.11 -27.87 -15.94
CA LYS A 103 8.97 -27.00 -15.61
C LYS A 103 7.79 -27.79 -15.04
N ASN A 104 7.39 -28.87 -15.73
CA ASN A 104 6.25 -29.68 -15.31
C ASN A 104 6.46 -30.38 -13.96
N ILE A 105 7.68 -30.85 -13.67
CA ILE A 105 8.03 -31.44 -12.37
C ILE A 105 7.98 -30.38 -11.26
N LEU A 106 8.61 -29.23 -11.47
CA LEU A 106 8.64 -28.14 -10.49
C LEU A 106 7.24 -27.64 -10.14
N VAL A 107 6.40 -27.39 -11.15
CA VAL A 107 4.99 -26.99 -10.94
C VAL A 107 4.24 -28.07 -10.15
N ALA A 108 4.44 -29.35 -10.47
CA ALA A 108 3.79 -30.45 -9.76
C ALA A 108 4.26 -30.56 -8.30
N LEU A 109 5.55 -30.37 -8.04
CA LEU A 109 6.13 -30.37 -6.68
C LEU A 109 5.62 -29.19 -5.84
N GLN A 110 5.51 -27.99 -6.41
CA GLN A 110 4.93 -26.85 -5.70
C GLN A 110 3.47 -27.07 -5.33
N GLN A 111 2.67 -27.57 -6.28
CA GLN A 111 1.28 -27.89 -6.00
C GLN A 111 1.14 -29.00 -4.94
N LEU A 112 2.04 -29.98 -4.94
CA LEU A 112 2.12 -31.00 -3.89
C LEU A 112 2.41 -30.37 -2.53
N LEU A 113 3.42 -29.50 -2.44
CA LEU A 113 3.77 -28.83 -1.19
C LEU A 113 2.60 -28.03 -0.63
N ILE A 114 1.91 -27.26 -1.48
CA ILE A 114 0.75 -26.46 -1.05
C ILE A 114 -0.37 -27.37 -0.57
N ASN A 115 -0.77 -28.35 -1.37
CA ASN A 115 -1.85 -29.26 -0.97
C ASN A 115 -1.50 -30.03 0.31
N SER A 116 -0.22 -30.30 0.55
CA SER A 116 0.27 -30.95 1.76
C SER A 116 0.13 -30.10 3.03
N ILE A 117 -0.21 -28.81 2.93
CA ILE A 117 -0.39 -27.91 4.07
C ILE A 117 -1.74 -27.20 4.14
N VAL A 118 -2.56 -27.27 3.09
CA VAL A 118 -3.86 -26.57 3.04
C VAL A 118 -4.73 -27.01 4.22
N GLN A 119 -5.12 -26.04 5.05
CA GLN A 119 -5.98 -26.19 6.23
C GLN A 119 -5.48 -27.23 7.27
N ASN A 120 -4.17 -27.45 7.37
CA ASN A 120 -3.58 -28.37 8.35
C ASN A 120 -2.47 -27.69 9.16
N GLU A 121 -2.83 -27.24 10.36
CA GLU A 121 -1.94 -26.52 11.27
C GLU A 121 -0.70 -27.34 11.66
N ASN A 122 -0.80 -28.68 11.75
CA ASN A 122 0.35 -29.53 12.13
C ASN A 122 1.42 -29.47 11.05
N THR A 123 1.05 -29.68 9.79
CA THR A 123 1.99 -29.65 8.66
C THR A 123 2.51 -28.24 8.38
N GLN A 124 1.66 -27.21 8.52
CA GLN A 124 2.07 -25.81 8.44
C GLN A 124 3.13 -25.49 9.50
N THR A 125 2.89 -25.89 10.75
CA THR A 125 3.84 -25.74 11.86
C THR A 125 5.12 -26.53 11.62
N LEU A 126 5.04 -27.77 11.11
CA LEU A 126 6.23 -28.57 10.82
C LEU A 126 7.10 -27.92 9.74
N LEU A 127 6.51 -27.43 8.64
CA LEU A 127 7.25 -26.68 7.63
C LEU A 127 7.85 -25.39 8.18
N TRP A 128 7.07 -24.63 8.94
CA TRP A 128 7.49 -23.35 9.49
C TRP A 128 8.62 -23.51 10.51
N ASP A 129 8.41 -24.33 11.55
CA ASP A 129 9.30 -24.42 12.72
C ASP A 129 10.39 -25.48 12.57
N HIS A 130 10.07 -26.67 12.06
CA HIS A 130 11.04 -27.76 12.00
C HIS A 130 11.93 -27.64 10.76
N TYR A 131 11.32 -27.46 9.58
CA TYR A 131 12.07 -27.30 8.34
C TYR A 131 12.56 -25.87 8.08
N LYS A 132 12.28 -24.93 9.00
CA LYS A 132 12.75 -23.53 8.96
C LYS A 132 12.44 -22.87 7.62
N LEU A 133 11.19 -23.01 7.17
CA LEU A 133 10.77 -22.47 5.87
C LEU A 133 10.78 -20.93 5.88
N PHE A 134 10.35 -20.31 6.98
CA PHE A 134 10.42 -18.86 7.18
C PHE A 134 11.67 -18.46 8.01
N PRO A 135 12.31 -17.30 7.74
CA PRO A 135 12.12 -16.40 6.60
C PRO A 135 12.91 -16.80 5.35
N ASN A 136 14.10 -17.38 5.50
CA ASN A 136 15.10 -17.48 4.44
C ASN A 136 14.67 -18.32 3.23
N LYS A 137 14.05 -19.48 3.44
CA LYS A 137 13.66 -20.35 2.32
C LYS A 137 12.49 -19.75 1.53
N LEU A 138 11.54 -19.10 2.21
CA LEU A 138 10.46 -18.36 1.53
C LEU A 138 11.00 -17.17 0.73
N PHE A 139 11.96 -16.41 1.30
CA PHE A 139 12.67 -15.35 0.57
C PHE A 139 13.35 -15.88 -0.69
N LEU A 140 14.07 -17.01 -0.60
CA LEU A 140 14.71 -17.64 -1.77
C LEU A 140 13.69 -18.12 -2.81
N LEU A 141 12.55 -18.68 -2.39
CA LEU A 141 11.48 -19.10 -3.30
C LEU A 141 10.89 -17.93 -4.10
N ILE A 142 10.81 -16.73 -3.51
CA ILE A 142 10.40 -15.51 -4.23
C ILE A 142 11.56 -15.03 -5.12
N ASN A 143 12.73 -14.80 -4.56
CA ASN A 143 13.82 -14.12 -5.26
C ASN A 143 14.45 -14.92 -6.40
N ASN A 144 14.62 -16.23 -6.23
CA ASN A 144 15.16 -17.07 -7.30
C ASN A 144 14.24 -17.06 -8.51
N ASN A 145 12.94 -16.82 -8.32
CA ASN A 145 11.94 -16.88 -9.38
C ASN A 145 11.49 -15.49 -9.86
N ARG A 146 12.25 -14.41 -9.64
CA ARG A 146 11.87 -13.05 -10.10
C ARG A 146 11.68 -12.91 -11.61
N ASN A 147 12.52 -13.58 -12.41
CA ASN A 147 12.37 -13.63 -13.87
C ASN A 147 11.32 -14.65 -14.35
N ASP A 148 10.64 -15.28 -13.39
CA ASP A 148 9.70 -16.39 -13.45
C ASP A 148 9.48 -17.07 -14.81
N CYS A 149 10.52 -17.67 -15.37
CA CYS A 149 10.44 -18.31 -16.67
C CYS A 149 9.41 -19.46 -16.70
N PHE A 150 9.04 -19.98 -15.53
CA PHE A 150 8.09 -21.08 -15.39
C PHE A 150 6.70 -20.67 -14.90
N LYS A 151 6.46 -19.38 -14.60
CA LYS A 151 5.20 -18.84 -14.04
C LYS A 151 4.77 -19.51 -12.72
N ILE A 152 5.72 -19.71 -11.81
CA ILE A 152 5.57 -20.37 -10.51
C ILE A 152 5.41 -19.44 -9.29
N LEU A 153 5.73 -18.15 -9.40
CA LEU A 153 5.60 -17.16 -8.33
C LEU A 153 4.17 -17.06 -7.77
N PRO A 154 3.08 -17.09 -8.57
CA PRO A 154 1.72 -17.10 -8.01
C PRO A 154 1.50 -18.28 -7.07
N THR A 155 2.09 -19.43 -7.41
CA THR A 155 2.01 -20.65 -6.60
C THR A 155 2.84 -20.49 -5.31
N ASN A 156 4.02 -19.86 -5.38
CA ASN A 156 4.81 -19.53 -4.19
C ASN A 156 4.10 -18.54 -3.25
N LEU A 157 3.39 -17.55 -3.79
CA LEU A 157 2.57 -16.63 -3.00
C LEU A 157 1.37 -17.36 -2.37
N MET A 158 0.71 -18.27 -3.10
CA MET A 158 -0.32 -19.14 -2.56
C MET A 158 0.18 -20.04 -1.41
N LEU A 159 1.43 -20.52 -1.49
CA LEU A 159 2.08 -21.24 -0.38
C LEU A 159 2.19 -20.35 0.87
N ILE A 160 2.70 -19.13 0.71
CA ILE A 160 2.84 -18.15 1.80
C ILE A 160 1.47 -17.86 2.42
N TYR A 161 0.47 -17.58 1.60
CA TYR A 161 -0.91 -17.35 2.05
C TYR A 161 -1.42 -18.52 2.89
N ASN A 162 -1.28 -19.77 2.42
CA ASN A 162 -1.75 -20.95 3.15
C ASN A 162 -0.98 -21.19 4.45
N LEU A 163 0.32 -20.89 4.50
CA LEU A 163 1.10 -21.00 5.74
C LEU A 163 0.58 -20.04 6.80
N ILE A 164 0.31 -18.78 6.46
CA ILE A 164 -0.10 -17.77 7.46
C ILE A 164 -1.60 -17.80 7.75
N LEU A 165 -2.40 -18.36 6.86
CA LEU A 165 -3.85 -18.48 7.02
C LEU A 165 -4.17 -19.17 8.36
N ASN A 166 -5.03 -18.53 9.15
CA ASN A 166 -5.46 -18.98 10.49
C ASN A 166 -4.36 -19.01 11.59
N SER A 167 -3.13 -18.53 11.33
CA SER A 167 -2.08 -18.47 12.36
C SER A 167 -1.65 -17.04 12.68
N LYS A 168 -2.18 -16.52 13.80
CA LYS A 168 -1.81 -15.19 14.33
C LYS A 168 -0.33 -15.11 14.71
N GLU A 169 0.25 -16.20 15.19
CA GLU A 169 1.66 -16.20 15.57
C GLU A 169 2.60 -16.09 14.36
N ARG A 170 2.34 -16.83 13.28
CA ARG A 170 3.12 -16.71 12.04
C ARG A 170 3.00 -15.33 11.39
N MET A 171 1.81 -14.72 11.42
CA MET A 171 1.61 -13.33 10.96
C MET A 171 2.39 -12.30 11.80
N LYS A 172 2.44 -12.48 13.13
CA LYS A 172 3.29 -11.66 14.00
C LYS A 172 4.76 -11.87 13.71
N GLU A 173 5.20 -13.11 13.50
CA GLU A 173 6.60 -13.42 13.20
C GLU A 173 7.10 -12.75 11.92
N ILE A 174 6.25 -12.65 10.89
CA ILE A 174 6.56 -11.88 9.66
C ILE A 174 6.82 -10.40 9.97
N SER A 175 6.06 -9.84 10.90
CA SER A 175 6.00 -8.40 11.16
C SER A 175 6.91 -7.94 12.29
N ARG A 176 7.53 -8.88 13.04
CA ARG A 176 8.43 -8.57 14.15
C ARG A 176 9.72 -7.92 13.64
N SER A 177 10.05 -6.76 14.19
CA SER A 177 11.44 -6.27 14.27
C SER A 177 12.11 -6.98 15.45
N GLU A 178 13.19 -7.74 15.25
CA GLU A 178 13.96 -8.27 16.37
C GLU A 178 14.70 -7.08 17.04
N SER A 179 14.16 -6.56 18.13
CA SER A 179 14.89 -5.53 18.89
C SER A 179 16.10 -6.17 19.55
N GLU A 180 17.28 -5.61 19.27
CA GLU A 180 18.53 -5.77 20.03
C GLU A 180 19.15 -7.18 20.03
N ASN A 181 20.11 -7.33 19.10
CA ASN A 181 21.13 -8.39 18.94
C ASN A 181 20.85 -9.41 17.83
N ASN A 182 21.80 -9.44 16.89
CA ASN A 182 22.08 -10.43 15.85
C ASN A 182 21.55 -10.10 14.44
N ASN A 183 22.33 -10.54 13.45
CA ASN A 183 22.23 -10.31 12.00
C ASN A 183 20.92 -10.78 11.32
N ASN A 184 19.84 -11.02 12.08
CA ASN A 184 18.56 -11.55 11.61
C ASN A 184 17.50 -10.49 11.32
N ASN A 185 17.65 -9.25 11.82
CA ASN A 185 16.73 -8.13 11.49
C ASN A 185 16.58 -7.88 9.99
N ASN A 186 17.59 -8.24 9.20
CA ASN A 186 17.57 -8.07 7.75
C ASN A 186 16.59 -9.05 7.06
N ASN A 187 16.35 -10.23 7.61
CA ASN A 187 15.68 -11.30 6.85
C ASN A 187 14.17 -11.08 6.68
N ASN A 188 13.48 -10.57 7.71
CA ASN A 188 12.04 -10.29 7.64
C ASN A 188 11.74 -9.07 6.76
N ILE A 189 12.55 -8.01 6.90
CA ILE A 189 12.46 -6.81 6.06
C ILE A 189 12.63 -7.20 4.59
N GLU A 190 13.70 -7.93 4.28
CA GLU A 190 14.01 -8.36 2.90
C GLU A 190 12.96 -9.33 2.36
N PHE A 191 12.36 -10.19 3.20
CA PHE A 191 11.21 -11.00 2.82
C PHE A 191 10.00 -10.15 2.41
N ILE A 192 9.58 -9.20 3.25
CA ILE A 192 8.44 -8.32 2.92
C ILE A 192 8.73 -7.49 1.66
N LYS A 193 9.93 -6.89 1.57
CA LYS A 193 10.35 -6.14 0.38
C LYS A 193 10.32 -7.00 -0.87
N SER A 194 10.77 -8.26 -0.79
CA SER A 194 10.75 -9.18 -1.93
C SER A 194 9.35 -9.44 -2.47
N ILE A 195 8.32 -9.47 -1.62
CA ILE A 195 6.93 -9.59 -2.03
C ILE A 195 6.44 -8.25 -2.62
N LEU A 196 6.72 -7.13 -1.96
CA LEU A 196 6.30 -5.79 -2.42
C LEU A 196 6.94 -5.41 -3.77
N ASP A 197 8.16 -5.83 -4.04
CA ASP A 197 8.84 -5.60 -5.32
C ASP A 197 8.18 -6.35 -6.49
N LEU A 198 7.36 -7.37 -6.22
CA LEU A 198 6.59 -8.04 -7.28
C LEU A 198 5.45 -7.16 -7.80
N ILE A 199 5.05 -6.13 -7.06
CA ILE A 199 4.10 -5.11 -7.54
C ILE A 199 4.88 -4.17 -8.47
N LYS A 200 4.63 -4.28 -9.77
CA LYS A 200 5.23 -3.42 -10.78
C LYS A 200 4.61 -2.02 -10.74
N ASP A 201 5.45 -1.02 -10.98
CA ASP A 201 5.05 0.39 -10.97
C ASP A 201 4.49 0.83 -12.34
N GLU A 202 4.67 0.03 -13.41
CA GLU A 202 4.19 0.29 -14.76
C GLU A 202 3.53 -0.95 -15.39
N ASP A 203 2.39 -0.75 -16.08
CA ASP A 203 1.66 -1.77 -16.86
C ASP A 203 2.36 -2.10 -18.20
N ASN A 204 3.68 -2.18 -18.21
CA ASN A 204 4.47 -2.53 -19.40
C ASN A 204 4.66 -4.05 -19.55
N SER A 205 3.82 -4.85 -18.90
CA SER A 205 3.93 -6.30 -18.96
C SER A 205 3.27 -6.85 -20.23
N ASN A 206 3.95 -7.80 -20.87
CA ASN A 206 3.38 -8.53 -22.02
C ASN A 206 2.30 -9.56 -21.60
N ASP A 207 1.98 -9.68 -20.30
CA ASP A 207 1.21 -10.78 -19.72
C ASP A 207 0.33 -10.31 -18.53
N GLU A 208 -0.67 -9.50 -18.85
CA GLU A 208 -1.59 -8.86 -17.88
C GLU A 208 -2.25 -9.88 -16.93
N GLU A 209 -2.71 -11.02 -17.44
CA GLU A 209 -3.34 -12.09 -16.62
C GLU A 209 -2.40 -12.65 -15.55
N TYR A 210 -1.10 -12.75 -15.86
CA TYR A 210 -0.11 -13.24 -14.92
C TYR A 210 0.18 -12.21 -13.82
N GLU A 211 0.30 -10.93 -14.16
CA GLU A 211 0.48 -9.85 -13.18
C GLU A 211 -0.77 -9.69 -12.29
N ASP A 212 -1.97 -9.80 -12.86
CA ASP A 212 -3.23 -9.82 -12.10
C ASP A 212 -3.24 -10.96 -11.08
N THR A 213 -2.76 -12.14 -11.48
CA THR A 213 -2.67 -13.29 -10.58
C THR A 213 -1.63 -13.06 -9.47
N LEU A 214 -0.49 -12.44 -9.78
CA LEU A 214 0.50 -12.07 -8.76
C LEU A 214 -0.09 -11.08 -7.77
N PHE A 215 -0.67 -9.99 -8.27
CA PHE A 215 -1.29 -8.96 -7.44
C PHE A 215 -2.40 -9.54 -6.57
N HIS A 216 -3.24 -10.44 -7.12
CA HIS A 216 -4.29 -11.11 -6.36
C HIS A 216 -3.75 -11.83 -5.12
N TRP A 217 -2.68 -12.62 -5.25
CA TRP A 217 -2.10 -13.33 -4.11
C TRP A 217 -1.38 -12.40 -3.13
N ILE A 218 -0.67 -11.38 -3.62
CA ILE A 218 -0.05 -10.36 -2.77
C ILE A 218 -1.13 -9.64 -1.95
N HIS A 219 -2.21 -9.22 -2.60
CA HIS A 219 -3.35 -8.59 -1.98
C HIS A 219 -3.98 -9.47 -0.90
N LEU A 220 -4.19 -10.77 -1.17
CA LEU A 220 -4.71 -11.70 -0.16
C LEU A 220 -3.78 -11.86 1.06
N ILE A 221 -2.46 -11.92 0.85
CA ILE A 221 -1.47 -12.00 1.94
C ILE A 221 -1.55 -10.75 2.82
N PHE A 222 -1.48 -9.56 2.22
CA PHE A 222 -1.51 -8.31 2.98
C PHE A 222 -2.87 -8.03 3.61
N LYS A 223 -3.97 -8.42 2.95
CA LYS A 223 -5.32 -8.39 3.53
C LYS A 223 -5.42 -9.23 4.80
N LEU A 224 -4.81 -10.42 4.83
CA LEU A 224 -4.73 -11.24 6.06
C LEU A 224 -3.92 -10.54 7.15
N LEU A 225 -2.76 -9.95 6.79
CA LEU A 225 -1.90 -9.23 7.73
C LEU A 225 -2.61 -8.00 8.33
N PHE A 226 -3.30 -7.21 7.50
CA PHE A 226 -4.05 -6.03 7.94
C PHE A 226 -5.22 -6.41 8.87
N LYS A 227 -6.01 -7.43 8.51
CA LYS A 227 -7.08 -7.97 9.38
C LYS A 227 -6.58 -8.45 10.74
N ASN A 228 -5.30 -8.82 10.83
CA ASN A 228 -4.66 -9.24 12.08
C ASN A 228 -3.80 -8.14 12.70
N GLN A 229 -4.07 -6.87 12.39
CA GLN A 229 -3.47 -5.69 13.01
C GLN A 229 -1.94 -5.60 12.83
N GLN A 230 -1.40 -6.12 11.72
CA GLN A 230 0.04 -6.11 11.46
C GLN A 230 0.53 -4.89 10.67
N PHE A 231 -0.36 -3.98 10.23
CA PHE A 231 0.03 -2.82 9.41
C PHE A 231 1.10 -1.95 10.09
N ILE A 232 0.89 -1.56 11.36
CA ILE A 232 1.81 -0.66 12.08
C ILE A 232 3.20 -1.29 12.18
N GLU A 233 3.26 -2.57 12.55
CA GLU A 233 4.53 -3.29 12.72
C GLU A 233 5.28 -3.38 11.39
N ILE A 234 4.60 -3.72 10.29
CA ILE A 234 5.21 -3.76 8.96
C ILE A 234 5.65 -2.36 8.50
N TYR A 235 4.83 -1.33 8.72
CA TYR A 235 5.16 0.04 8.31
C TYR A 235 6.41 0.55 9.03
N LYS A 236 6.54 0.26 10.34
CA LYS A 236 7.76 0.56 11.13
C LYS A 236 8.95 -0.29 10.68
N LEU A 237 8.74 -1.58 10.44
CA LEU A 237 9.77 -2.49 9.97
C LEU A 237 10.39 -2.03 8.64
N LEU A 238 9.59 -1.43 7.75
CA LEU A 238 10.06 -0.84 6.50
C LEU A 238 10.76 0.52 6.69
N SER A 239 10.56 1.22 7.81
CA SER A 239 11.17 2.52 8.10
C SER A 239 12.64 2.42 8.56
N THR A 240 13.05 1.29 9.15
CA THR A 240 14.40 1.09 9.72
C THR A 240 15.49 0.80 8.68
N ALA A 241 15.15 0.75 7.39
CA ALA A 241 16.00 0.19 6.34
C ALA A 241 17.08 1.13 5.77
N GLU A 242 17.22 2.39 6.24
CA GLU A 242 18.11 3.39 5.62
C GLU A 242 19.29 3.88 6.47
N GLU A 243 19.71 3.20 7.55
CA GLU A 243 20.90 3.64 8.32
C GLU A 243 22.25 3.01 7.89
N ILE A 244 22.35 2.24 6.80
CA ILE A 244 23.66 1.69 6.37
C ILE A 244 23.84 1.80 4.85
N ILE A 245 24.42 2.91 4.39
CA ILE A 245 25.13 2.96 3.10
C ILE A 245 26.63 2.86 3.44
N GLU A 246 27.23 1.69 3.20
CA GLU A 246 28.69 1.54 3.15
C GLU A 246 29.22 2.37 1.96
N VAL A 247 29.95 3.44 2.26
CA VAL A 247 30.69 4.18 1.25
C VAL A 247 31.90 3.32 0.85
N VAL A 248 31.84 2.73 -0.34
CA VAL A 248 33.02 2.15 -1.01
C VAL A 248 34.05 3.28 -1.21
N PRO A 249 35.29 3.15 -0.73
CA PRO A 249 36.32 4.15 -1.01
C PRO A 249 36.68 4.07 -2.49
N ASN A 250 36.42 5.14 -3.25
CA ASN A 250 36.95 5.27 -4.61
C ASN A 250 38.48 5.30 -4.54
N THR A 251 39.10 4.21 -4.99
CA THR A 251 40.49 4.19 -5.44
C THR A 251 40.59 4.85 -6.83
N ASP A 252 41.71 5.55 -7.01
CA ASP A 252 42.31 5.94 -8.29
C ASP A 252 41.71 7.11 -9.06
N TYR A 253 42.20 8.32 -8.74
CA TYR A 253 42.63 9.29 -9.75
C TYR A 253 43.88 10.04 -9.25
N ASP A 254 45.04 9.42 -9.41
CA ASP A 254 46.32 10.15 -9.47
C ASP A 254 47.22 9.44 -10.49
N ASN A 255 47.10 9.84 -11.76
CA ASN A 255 48.11 9.55 -12.76
C ASN A 255 48.18 10.69 -13.79
N LEU A 256 49.35 11.35 -13.76
CA LEU A 256 50.00 12.23 -14.77
C LEU A 256 49.60 13.72 -14.85
N PRO A 257 50.51 14.62 -15.31
CA PRO A 257 51.87 14.86 -14.81
C PRO A 257 52.19 16.37 -14.66
N THR A 258 53.30 16.64 -13.97
CA THR A 258 53.97 17.92 -13.73
C THR A 258 54.24 18.82 -14.96
N SER A 259 53.89 20.11 -14.86
CA SER A 259 54.71 21.31 -15.22
C SER A 259 53.87 22.56 -14.87
N GLY A 260 54.34 23.71 -14.38
CA GLY A 260 55.63 24.23 -14.00
C GLY A 260 55.44 25.74 -13.71
N LYS A 261 56.13 26.23 -12.68
CA LYS A 261 56.61 27.62 -12.47
C LYS A 261 55.66 28.75 -12.02
N THR A 262 56.12 29.34 -10.89
CA THR A 262 56.23 30.79 -10.55
C THR A 262 54.93 31.55 -10.25
N THR A 263 54.76 32.37 -9.20
CA THR A 263 55.70 33.18 -8.38
C THR A 263 54.94 33.85 -7.21
N SER A 264 55.63 34.07 -6.07
CA SER A 264 55.53 35.19 -5.08
C SER A 264 54.18 35.51 -4.41
N THR A 265 53.98 35.90 -3.15
CA THR A 265 54.75 36.37 -1.96
C THR A 265 53.62 36.73 -0.95
N ALA A 266 53.56 36.32 0.32
CA ALA A 266 54.17 36.91 1.54
C ALA A 266 53.33 36.33 2.73
N SER A 267 53.91 35.64 3.72
CA SER A 267 54.37 36.13 5.05
C SER A 267 53.28 36.79 5.92
N ILE A 268 53.07 36.57 7.22
CA ILE A 268 53.68 35.80 8.33
C ILE A 268 52.71 36.02 9.54
N ASN A 269 52.42 34.99 10.37
CA ASN A 269 52.47 35.01 11.86
C ASN A 269 51.50 34.04 12.55
N ASP A 270 52.11 33.28 13.45
CA ASP A 270 51.58 32.29 14.39
C ASP A 270 50.71 32.90 15.50
N ILE A 271 49.59 32.23 15.82
CA ILE A 271 49.10 32.10 17.20
C ILE A 271 48.67 30.64 17.39
N ASP A 272 49.37 29.97 18.29
CA ASP A 272 49.11 28.65 18.84
C ASP A 272 48.06 28.77 19.96
N GLU A 273 46.98 27.98 19.92
CA GLU A 273 46.28 27.54 21.14
C GLU A 273 45.33 26.36 20.84
N SER A 274 45.51 25.32 21.64
CA SER A 274 44.95 23.98 21.60
C SER A 274 43.51 23.87 22.12
N ILE A 275 42.53 23.48 21.28
CA ILE A 275 41.25 22.85 21.68
C ILE A 275 40.77 21.92 20.53
N PRO A 276 40.31 20.67 20.78
CA PRO A 276 40.01 19.71 19.73
C PRO A 276 38.81 20.18 18.89
N LYS A 277 39.04 20.41 17.59
CA LYS A 277 37.96 20.57 16.61
C LYS A 277 37.27 19.21 16.43
N THR A 278 36.27 18.94 17.27
CA THR A 278 35.19 18.02 16.92
C THR A 278 34.61 18.48 15.60
N LYS A 279 35.01 17.83 14.50
CA LYS A 279 34.36 17.99 13.20
C LYS A 279 32.98 17.37 13.31
N THR A 280 32.00 18.13 13.82
CA THR A 280 30.59 17.87 13.57
C THR A 280 30.33 18.11 12.08
N LYS A 281 30.55 17.09 11.25
CA LYS A 281 29.90 16.98 9.94
C LYS A 281 28.44 16.63 10.22
N LYS A 282 27.56 17.64 10.14
CA LYS A 282 26.10 17.44 10.08
C LYS A 282 25.80 16.75 8.75
N TYR A 283 25.36 15.50 8.79
CA TYR A 283 24.74 14.81 7.67
C TYR A 283 23.30 15.31 7.54
N TYR A 284 22.92 15.80 6.36
CA TYR A 284 21.53 16.10 6.02
C TYR A 284 20.86 14.75 5.70
N LYS A 285 19.88 14.33 6.50
CA LYS A 285 19.09 13.10 6.27
C LYS A 285 18.10 13.34 5.12
N ASP A 286 18.08 12.41 4.17
CA ASP A 286 17.03 12.21 3.17
C ASP A 286 15.64 12.09 3.84
N GLY A 287 14.55 12.26 3.07
CA GLY A 287 13.16 12.26 3.56
C GLY A 287 12.76 11.04 4.41
N LYS A 288 11.61 11.08 5.10
CA LYS A 288 11.26 10.08 6.14
C LYS A 288 10.63 8.80 5.58
N THR A 289 10.00 8.91 4.42
CA THR A 289 9.26 7.82 3.79
C THR A 289 10.04 7.24 2.62
N ASN A 290 9.92 5.94 2.41
CA ASN A 290 10.51 5.24 1.26
C ASN A 290 9.46 4.54 0.37
N ARG A 291 9.90 4.08 -0.80
CA ARG A 291 9.05 3.41 -1.81
C ARG A 291 8.25 2.23 -1.26
N TYR A 292 8.79 1.47 -0.30
CA TYR A 292 8.13 0.26 0.22
C TYR A 292 6.97 0.63 1.14
N GLN A 293 7.12 1.68 1.93
CA GLN A 293 6.02 2.24 2.72
C GLN A 293 4.90 2.75 1.80
N ILE A 294 5.23 3.34 0.65
CA ILE A 294 4.22 3.74 -0.36
C ILE A 294 3.51 2.54 -0.97
N LYS A 295 4.23 1.48 -1.36
CA LYS A 295 3.61 0.24 -1.85
C LYS A 295 2.67 -0.38 -0.81
N LEU A 296 3.06 -0.37 0.46
CA LEU A 296 2.21 -0.84 1.57
C LEU A 296 0.96 0.01 1.75
N LEU A 297 1.08 1.35 1.70
CA LEU A 297 -0.06 2.26 1.78
C LEU A 297 -1.03 2.09 0.61
N ASN A 298 -0.50 1.86 -0.60
CA ASN A 298 -1.32 1.58 -1.77
C ASN A 298 -2.11 0.26 -1.63
N LEU A 299 -1.45 -0.81 -1.14
CA LEU A 299 -2.13 -2.07 -0.81
C LEU A 299 -3.21 -1.90 0.25
N LEU A 300 -2.94 -1.11 1.29
CA LEU A 300 -3.90 -0.81 2.33
C LEU A 300 -5.12 -0.09 1.76
N ASP A 301 -4.92 0.98 0.97
CA ASP A 301 -6.00 1.69 0.28
C ASP A 301 -6.80 0.77 -0.66
N SER A 302 -6.13 -0.07 -1.45
CA SER A 302 -6.78 -1.06 -2.31
C SER A 302 -7.65 -2.03 -1.48
N THR A 303 -7.14 -2.54 -0.36
CA THR A 303 -7.86 -3.47 0.52
C THR A 303 -9.09 -2.84 1.17
N ILE A 304 -9.04 -1.55 1.52
CA ILE A 304 -10.18 -0.83 2.07
C ILE A 304 -11.28 -0.64 1.02
N ASN A 305 -10.89 -0.49 -0.25
CA ASN A 305 -11.82 -0.28 -1.36
C ASN A 305 -12.39 -1.59 -1.94
N ASP A 306 -11.97 -2.76 -1.48
CA ASP A 306 -12.59 -4.03 -1.85
C ASP A 306 -14.08 -4.03 -1.45
N ASN A 307 -14.96 -4.20 -2.44
CA ASN A 307 -16.43 -4.10 -2.34
C ASN A 307 -17.10 -4.97 -1.26
N GLU A 308 -16.38 -5.88 -0.61
CA GLU A 308 -16.89 -6.83 0.37
C GLU A 308 -16.82 -6.34 1.82
N GLN A 309 -16.00 -5.33 2.13
CA GLN A 309 -15.80 -4.89 3.52
C GLN A 309 -15.71 -3.37 3.62
N LYS A 310 -16.88 -2.73 3.71
CA LYS A 310 -16.98 -1.29 3.96
C LYS A 310 -16.53 -1.01 5.39
N ASN A 311 -15.41 -0.31 5.59
CA ASN A 311 -15.02 0.27 6.89
C ASN A 311 -15.92 1.48 7.22
N VAL A 312 -17.23 1.29 7.14
CA VAL A 312 -18.26 2.32 7.22
C VAL A 312 -19.42 1.78 8.04
N LYS A 313 -19.28 1.84 9.37
CA LYS A 313 -20.41 1.97 10.30
C LYS A 313 -19.90 2.06 11.73
N GLU A 314 -20.03 3.24 12.32
CA GLU A 314 -20.02 3.60 13.75
C GLU A 314 -18.88 3.13 14.67
N TYR A 315 -18.18 2.04 14.38
CA TYR A 315 -17.01 1.58 15.10
C TYR A 315 -16.10 0.82 14.14
N ILE A 316 -14.80 0.86 14.40
CA ILE A 316 -13.91 -0.21 13.97
C ILE A 316 -14.40 -1.46 14.69
N GLU A 317 -15.16 -2.28 13.99
CA GLU A 317 -15.74 -3.52 14.51
C GLU A 317 -14.66 -4.60 14.63
N ASN A 318 -14.98 -5.69 15.33
CA ASN A 318 -14.20 -6.92 15.26
C ASN A 318 -14.22 -7.38 13.79
N ASN A 319 -13.07 -7.31 13.11
CA ASN A 319 -12.79 -7.66 11.70
C ASN A 319 -12.66 -6.49 10.69
N SER A 320 -12.63 -5.23 11.13
CA SER A 320 -12.23 -4.11 10.25
C SER A 320 -10.80 -4.29 9.73
N ILE A 321 -10.53 -3.83 8.50
CA ILE A 321 -9.18 -3.86 7.90
C ILE A 321 -8.21 -2.96 8.66
N ILE A 322 -8.70 -1.81 9.12
CA ILE A 322 -7.94 -0.83 9.92
C ILE A 322 -8.55 -0.78 11.30
N ASP A 323 -7.69 -0.84 12.33
CA ASP A 323 -8.09 -0.64 13.72
C ASP A 323 -7.83 0.78 14.23
N ILE A 324 -8.40 1.14 15.39
CA ILE A 324 -8.30 2.52 15.89
C ILE A 324 -6.86 2.91 16.21
N LYS A 325 -6.04 1.93 16.63
CA LYS A 325 -4.61 2.11 16.86
C LYS A 325 -3.92 2.48 15.56
N THR A 326 -4.28 1.84 14.46
CA THR A 326 -3.75 2.15 13.12
C THR A 326 -4.18 3.55 12.68
N CYS A 327 -5.44 3.94 12.88
CA CYS A 327 -5.88 5.31 12.59
C CYS A 327 -5.07 6.36 13.35
N PHE A 328 -4.86 6.17 14.66
CA PHE A 328 -4.08 7.10 15.46
C PHE A 328 -2.60 7.11 15.06
N TYR A 329 -2.02 5.95 14.77
CA TYR A 329 -0.65 5.86 14.28
C TYR A 329 -0.47 6.63 12.96
N MET A 330 -1.35 6.42 11.99
CA MET A 330 -1.32 7.15 10.71
C MET A 330 -1.49 8.66 10.91
N LEU A 331 -2.31 9.08 11.87
CA LEU A 331 -2.51 10.50 12.17
C LEU A 331 -1.30 11.12 12.88
N ASP A 332 -0.63 10.37 13.76
CA ASP A 332 0.62 10.78 14.39
C ASP A 332 1.74 10.89 13.32
N GLU A 333 1.85 9.93 12.41
CA GLU A 333 2.77 9.99 11.25
C GLU A 333 2.45 11.18 10.33
N LEU A 334 1.17 11.38 10.01
CA LEU A 334 0.70 12.53 9.24
C LEU A 334 1.08 13.83 9.94
N SER A 335 0.90 13.94 11.26
CA SER A 335 1.29 15.14 12.03
C SER A 335 2.80 15.37 12.01
N ILE A 336 3.60 14.30 12.06
CA ILE A 336 5.06 14.36 11.95
C ILE A 336 5.49 14.84 10.56
N LEU A 337 4.82 14.38 9.51
CA LEU A 337 5.02 14.85 8.16
C LEU A 337 4.56 16.31 8.04
N TYR A 338 3.42 16.70 8.62
CA TYR A 338 2.87 18.06 8.55
C TYR A 338 3.56 19.11 9.42
N ASN A 339 4.51 18.75 10.29
CA ASN A 339 5.42 19.69 10.95
C ASN A 339 6.43 20.36 9.97
N MET A 340 5.98 20.57 8.72
CA MET A 340 6.56 21.39 7.68
C MET A 340 6.10 22.85 7.87
N ASP A 341 7.03 23.78 7.88
CA ASP A 341 6.71 25.21 7.87
C ASP A 341 6.20 25.61 6.47
N PHE A 342 4.89 25.54 6.22
CA PHE A 342 4.24 26.05 5.00
C PHE A 342 4.15 27.59 4.96
N SER A 343 4.69 28.27 5.96
CA SER A 343 4.48 29.70 6.21
C SER A 343 5.77 30.51 6.11
N ARG A 344 6.45 30.58 4.95
CA ARG A 344 7.51 31.59 4.78
C ARG A 344 7.43 32.30 3.45
N LYS A 345 6.58 33.34 3.40
CA LYS A 345 6.69 34.38 2.37
C LYS A 345 7.72 35.46 2.70
N ASP A 346 8.13 35.64 3.95
CA ASP A 346 9.21 36.57 4.34
C ASP A 346 9.73 36.18 5.72
N LEU A 347 11.07 36.12 5.93
CA LEU A 347 11.77 36.47 7.18
C LEU A 347 13.28 36.25 7.07
N SER A 348 14.02 37.29 7.48
CA SER A 348 15.47 37.47 7.46
C SER A 348 16.24 36.43 8.29
N GLY A 349 17.45 36.11 7.83
CA GLY A 349 18.31 35.07 8.37
C GLY A 349 18.70 35.24 9.83
N GLU A 350 18.47 34.19 10.63
CA GLU A 350 19.40 33.64 11.63
C GLU A 350 18.78 32.46 12.42
N THR A 351 17.48 32.17 12.28
CA THR A 351 16.84 30.97 12.84
C THR A 351 16.65 29.87 11.78
N GLN A 352 17.75 29.29 11.33
CA GLN A 352 17.80 28.10 10.46
C GLN A 352 18.61 26.99 11.11
N LYS A 353 18.06 26.16 12.03
CA LYS A 353 18.79 24.93 12.45
C LYS A 353 17.96 23.68 12.76
N THR A 354 16.68 23.54 12.41
CA THR A 354 15.99 22.21 12.52
C THR A 354 14.74 22.09 11.61
N THR A 355 14.89 21.71 10.34
CA THR A 355 13.81 21.10 9.56
C THR A 355 14.39 20.05 8.60
N THR A 356 13.76 18.88 8.54
CA THR A 356 14.10 17.77 7.63
C THR A 356 13.66 18.14 6.20
N ALA A 357 14.48 17.88 5.18
CA ALA A 357 14.06 18.01 3.79
C ALA A 357 13.16 16.83 3.42
N LEU A 358 12.05 17.07 2.71
CA LEU A 358 11.11 16.02 2.30
C LEU A 358 11.50 15.46 0.94
N ASN A 359 11.20 14.19 0.73
CA ASN A 359 11.30 13.54 -0.58
C ASN A 359 9.91 13.37 -1.24
N GLN A 360 9.87 12.87 -2.48
CA GLN A 360 8.62 12.60 -3.18
C GLN A 360 7.73 11.59 -2.44
N PHE A 361 8.33 10.57 -1.82
CA PHE A 361 7.58 9.57 -1.07
C PHE A 361 6.89 10.16 0.17
N ASP A 362 7.47 11.16 0.84
CA ASP A 362 6.80 11.85 1.94
C ASP A 362 5.50 12.51 1.48
N PHE A 363 5.53 13.12 0.29
CA PHE A 363 4.35 13.73 -0.32
C PHE A 363 3.31 12.67 -0.73
N ASP A 364 3.75 11.54 -1.27
CA ASP A 364 2.87 10.43 -1.63
C ASP A 364 2.21 9.82 -0.38
N ALA A 365 2.96 9.70 0.72
CA ALA A 365 2.45 9.20 1.99
C ALA A 365 1.34 10.08 2.55
N VAL A 366 1.55 11.41 2.54
CA VAL A 366 0.53 12.40 2.91
C VAL A 366 -0.74 12.19 2.08
N PHE A 367 -0.60 12.06 0.76
CA PHE A 367 -1.74 11.82 -0.12
C PHE A 367 -2.49 10.53 0.23
N PHE A 368 -1.77 9.41 0.42
CA PHE A 368 -2.39 8.13 0.78
C PHE A 368 -3.06 8.17 2.14
N PHE A 369 -2.45 8.78 3.15
CA PHE A 369 -3.08 8.94 4.47
C PHE A 369 -4.39 9.72 4.37
N ILE A 370 -4.40 10.86 3.66
CA ILE A 370 -5.61 11.65 3.42
C ILE A 370 -6.65 10.83 2.65
N LYS A 371 -6.27 10.14 1.59
CA LYS A 371 -7.18 9.29 0.80
C LYS A 371 -7.81 8.18 1.65
N ILE A 372 -7.03 7.52 2.50
CA ILE A 372 -7.50 6.47 3.41
C ILE A 372 -8.46 7.06 4.44
N PHE A 373 -8.12 8.18 5.09
CA PHE A 373 -9.03 8.87 6.02
C PHE A 373 -10.35 9.24 5.36
N ALA A 374 -10.31 9.72 4.12
CA ALA A 374 -11.50 10.06 3.35
C ALA A 374 -12.38 8.83 3.04
N ASN A 375 -11.80 7.63 2.91
CA ASN A 375 -12.55 6.40 2.72
C ASN A 375 -13.18 5.89 4.03
N ILE A 376 -12.42 5.86 5.13
CA ILE A 376 -12.91 5.29 6.42
C ILE A 376 -13.87 6.23 7.18
N THR A 377 -13.87 7.52 6.87
CA THR A 377 -14.82 8.50 7.45
C THR A 377 -16.13 8.55 6.67
N THR A 378 -16.47 7.59 5.81
CA THR A 378 -17.73 7.67 5.04
C THR A 378 -18.91 7.24 5.93
N TYR A 379 -20.08 7.90 5.84
CA TYR A 379 -21.19 7.72 6.80
C TYR A 379 -22.54 7.23 6.23
N SER A 380 -22.84 7.42 4.94
CA SER A 380 -24.17 7.10 4.40
C SER A 380 -24.14 6.27 3.12
N ASP A 381 -25.23 5.53 2.85
CA ASP A 381 -25.41 4.83 1.58
C ASP A 381 -25.37 5.81 0.39
N GLU A 382 -25.85 7.05 0.55
CA GLU A 382 -25.67 8.15 -0.42
C GLU A 382 -24.19 8.46 -0.67
N MET A 383 -23.37 8.58 0.39
CA MET A 383 -21.94 8.84 0.28
C MET A 383 -21.19 7.66 -0.36
N VAL A 384 -21.61 6.43 -0.07
CA VAL A 384 -21.08 5.22 -0.72
C VAL A 384 -21.47 5.20 -2.20
N HIS A 385 -22.71 5.58 -2.54
CA HIS A 385 -23.14 5.71 -3.94
C HIS A 385 -22.32 6.74 -4.71
N LEU A 386 -21.99 7.90 -4.11
CA LEU A 386 -21.09 8.89 -4.68
C LEU A 386 -19.65 8.35 -4.88
N GLN A 387 -19.16 7.50 -3.98
CA GLN A 387 -17.87 6.81 -4.14
C GLN A 387 -17.91 5.80 -5.30
N LEU A 388 -19.00 5.05 -5.44
CA LEU A 388 -19.16 4.02 -6.47
C LEU A 388 -19.40 4.58 -7.88
N THR A 389 -19.89 5.81 -8.01
CA THR A 389 -19.97 6.49 -9.32
C THR A 389 -18.61 6.67 -10.00
N LYS A 390 -17.51 6.54 -9.26
CA LYS A 390 -16.13 6.53 -9.79
C LYS A 390 -15.84 5.33 -10.72
N TYR A 391 -16.68 4.27 -10.69
CA TYR A 391 -16.48 3.03 -11.46
C TYR A 391 -17.49 2.79 -12.58
N LYS A 392 -18.48 3.68 -12.78
CA LYS A 392 -19.42 3.60 -13.91
C LYS A 392 -19.22 4.73 -14.92
N THR A 393 -18.08 4.68 -15.62
CA THR A 393 -18.00 5.23 -16.98
C THR A 393 -17.81 4.08 -17.96
N ASN A 394 -18.88 3.33 -18.17
CA ASN A 394 -19.27 2.61 -19.38
C ASN A 394 -20.43 1.70 -19.02
N ASP A 395 -21.61 2.30 -18.84
CA ASP A 395 -22.84 1.76 -19.41
C ASP A 395 -23.99 2.73 -19.11
N LYS A 396 -24.56 3.28 -20.18
CA LYS A 396 -25.87 3.93 -20.13
C LYS A 396 -26.89 2.83 -19.93
N ASN A 397 -27.60 2.83 -18.80
CA ASN A 397 -29.05 2.79 -18.72
C ASN A 397 -29.55 2.48 -17.31
N SER A 398 -30.70 3.08 -17.02
CA SER A 398 -31.64 2.83 -15.91
C SER A 398 -31.54 3.77 -14.70
N ALA A 399 -32.36 4.82 -14.79
CA ALA A 399 -32.97 5.49 -13.66
C ALA A 399 -34.25 4.72 -13.27
N THR A 400 -34.48 4.47 -11.99
CA THR A 400 -35.75 4.73 -11.28
C THR A 400 -35.75 4.20 -9.83
N GLN A 401 -36.39 5.00 -8.95
CA GLN A 401 -37.04 4.69 -7.67
C GLN A 401 -36.20 4.62 -6.38
N GLU A 402 -36.08 5.79 -5.73
CA GLU A 402 -35.93 5.95 -4.28
C GLU A 402 -37.10 6.78 -3.75
N VAL A 403 -37.98 6.18 -2.94
CA VAL A 403 -38.74 6.89 -1.90
C VAL A 403 -39.02 5.89 -0.77
N ASP A 404 -38.88 6.38 0.46
CA ASP A 404 -39.51 5.89 1.69
C ASP A 404 -38.67 5.00 2.63
N SER A 405 -37.76 5.61 3.39
CA SER A 405 -37.20 5.05 4.63
C SER A 405 -36.71 6.08 5.67
N MET A 406 -36.88 7.39 5.43
CA MET A 406 -36.16 8.44 6.17
C MET A 406 -36.85 9.00 7.43
N SER A 407 -37.93 8.38 7.92
CA SER A 407 -38.79 8.98 8.96
C SER A 407 -38.72 8.36 10.37
N ARG A 408 -37.80 7.43 10.66
CA ARG A 408 -37.83 6.67 11.93
C ARG A 408 -36.61 6.75 12.87
N VAL A 409 -35.59 7.55 12.58
CA VAL A 409 -34.33 7.54 13.38
C VAL A 409 -34.02 8.87 14.09
N LEU A 410 -34.89 9.87 14.04
CA LEU A 410 -34.62 11.24 14.53
C LEU A 410 -35.00 11.52 16.00
N SER A 411 -34.89 10.56 16.92
CA SER A 411 -35.38 10.81 18.30
C SER A 411 -34.50 10.34 19.44
N GLU A 412 -33.18 10.43 19.36
CA GLU A 412 -32.32 10.35 20.55
C GLU A 412 -30.89 10.78 20.20
N THR A 413 -30.42 11.89 20.77
CA THR A 413 -29.10 12.08 21.44
C THR A 413 -28.72 13.56 21.46
N ASN A 414 -29.03 14.24 22.55
CA ASN A 414 -28.44 15.53 22.95
C ASN A 414 -27.89 15.35 24.36
N GLN A 415 -26.58 15.10 24.51
CA GLN A 415 -25.86 15.31 25.76
C GLN A 415 -24.49 15.92 25.47
N HIS A 416 -24.23 17.06 26.12
CA HIS A 416 -22.96 17.77 26.15
C HIS A 416 -22.12 17.22 27.30
N ASP A 417 -20.82 16.98 27.07
CA ASP A 417 -19.91 16.67 28.18
C ASP A 417 -18.56 17.42 28.13
N ASN A 418 -18.20 17.92 29.31
CA ASN A 418 -16.91 18.51 29.69
C ASN A 418 -15.91 17.41 30.09
N ALA A 419 -14.60 17.75 30.02
CA ALA A 419 -13.40 17.09 30.59
C ALA A 419 -13.44 15.56 30.89
N ILE A 420 -12.64 14.78 30.16
CA ILE A 420 -12.67 13.30 30.12
C ILE A 420 -11.96 12.66 31.33
N ASP A 421 -12.72 11.83 32.07
CA ASP A 421 -12.23 10.73 32.91
C ASP A 421 -12.02 9.46 32.04
N PRO A 422 -10.80 8.93 31.91
CA PRO A 422 -10.50 7.75 31.09
C PRO A 422 -11.13 6.43 31.59
N SER A 423 -11.95 6.46 32.65
CA SER A 423 -12.75 5.32 33.13
C SER A 423 -14.23 5.33 32.73
N SER A 424 -14.71 6.36 32.03
CA SER A 424 -16.12 6.48 31.60
C SER A 424 -16.45 5.61 30.37
N THR A 425 -17.61 4.94 30.41
CA THR A 425 -18.09 3.95 29.43
C THR A 425 -18.72 4.54 28.16
N ASP A 426 -18.59 5.84 27.91
CA ASP A 426 -19.18 6.47 26.74
C ASP A 426 -18.33 6.20 25.49
N LYS A 427 -18.86 5.32 24.65
CA LYS A 427 -18.24 4.86 23.41
C LYS A 427 -18.29 6.02 22.40
N TYR A 428 -17.21 6.79 22.27
CA TYR A 428 -17.12 7.84 21.25
C TYR A 428 -17.08 7.22 19.84
N ASP A 429 -17.80 7.83 18.89
CA ASP A 429 -17.71 7.47 17.47
C ASP A 429 -16.31 7.80 16.88
N LEU A 430 -15.92 7.11 15.80
CA LEU A 430 -14.59 7.26 15.17
C LEU A 430 -14.29 8.71 14.76
N ASN A 431 -15.26 9.45 14.22
CA ASN A 431 -15.06 10.84 13.82
C ASN A 431 -14.75 11.74 15.00
N THR A 432 -15.45 11.57 16.11
CA THR A 432 -15.21 12.31 17.34
C THR A 432 -13.79 12.07 17.85
N LEU A 433 -13.31 10.83 17.75
CA LEU A 433 -11.94 10.46 18.13
C LEU A 433 -10.90 11.06 17.19
N LEU A 434 -11.12 11.01 15.87
CA LEU A 434 -10.24 11.63 14.87
C LEU A 434 -10.19 13.16 14.99
N ARG A 435 -11.34 13.81 15.26
CA ARG A 435 -11.39 15.25 15.55
C ARG A 435 -10.53 15.59 16.77
N LYS A 436 -10.77 14.91 17.90
CA LYS A 436 -10.01 15.14 19.15
C LYS A 436 -8.50 14.93 18.98
N LYS A 437 -8.09 14.09 18.04
CA LYS A 437 -6.67 13.87 17.68
C LYS A 437 -6.11 14.87 16.67
N GLY A 438 -6.91 15.82 16.19
CA GLY A 438 -6.45 16.96 15.38
C GLY A 438 -6.65 16.84 13.86
N LEU A 439 -7.40 15.84 13.38
CA LEU A 439 -7.58 15.63 11.93
C LEU A 439 -8.22 16.85 11.23
N VAL A 440 -9.18 17.52 11.86
CA VAL A 440 -9.83 18.73 11.29
C VAL A 440 -8.80 19.84 11.09
N GLY A 441 -7.98 20.13 12.11
CA GLY A 441 -6.93 21.14 12.02
C GLY A 441 -5.91 20.84 10.91
N ILE A 442 -5.50 19.57 10.78
CA ILE A 442 -4.60 19.13 9.69
C ILE A 442 -5.26 19.35 8.33
N CYS A 443 -6.51 18.92 8.13
CA CYS A 443 -7.23 19.11 6.88
C CYS A 443 -7.38 20.60 6.50
N ILE A 444 -7.75 21.46 7.45
CA ILE A 444 -7.88 22.90 7.20
C ILE A 444 -6.51 23.54 6.91
N GLY A 445 -5.47 23.19 7.66
CA GLY A 445 -4.11 23.67 7.39
C GLY A 445 -3.60 23.25 6.01
N SER A 446 -3.90 22.01 5.60
CA SER A 446 -3.56 21.45 4.28
C SER A 446 -4.25 22.16 3.12
N LEU A 447 -5.46 22.67 3.35
CA LEU A 447 -6.24 23.35 2.33
C LEU A 447 -5.85 24.83 2.21
N HIS A 448 -5.31 25.43 3.29
CA HIS A 448 -4.73 26.79 3.31
C HIS A 448 -3.33 26.84 2.71
N GLY A 449 -2.46 25.89 3.09
CA GLY A 449 -1.15 25.74 2.48
C GLY A 449 -1.36 25.25 1.06
N ASN A 450 -1.08 26.07 0.05
CA ASN A 450 -1.02 25.58 -1.33
C ASN A 450 0.01 24.45 -1.36
N TYR A 451 -0.45 23.21 -1.31
CA TYR A 451 0.36 22.03 -1.54
C TYR A 451 0.71 22.00 -3.03
N ASP A 452 1.61 22.89 -3.44
CA ASP A 452 2.14 22.95 -4.79
C ASP A 452 3.35 22.00 -4.82
N GLY A 453 3.12 20.75 -5.25
CA GLY A 453 4.18 19.77 -5.53
C GLY A 453 5.17 20.18 -6.62
N SER A 454 5.17 21.46 -7.04
CA SER A 454 5.95 22.03 -8.14
C SER A 454 7.29 22.64 -7.72
N ASN A 455 7.69 22.54 -6.45
CA ASN A 455 9.05 22.94 -6.00
C ASN A 455 10.05 21.77 -6.09
N THR A 456 9.94 20.95 -7.13
CA THR A 456 10.95 19.96 -7.52
C THR A 456 12.03 20.65 -8.34
N ALA A 457 13.31 20.45 -8.01
CA ALA A 457 14.38 20.72 -8.94
C ALA A 457 14.17 19.87 -10.22
N PRO A 458 14.46 20.39 -11.43
CA PRO A 458 14.16 19.66 -12.65
C PRO A 458 14.95 18.35 -12.72
N PRO A 459 14.34 17.24 -13.14
CA PRO A 459 15.09 16.10 -13.65
C PRO A 459 15.76 16.50 -14.96
N SER A 460 17.02 16.12 -15.13
CA SER A 460 17.77 16.28 -16.37
C SER A 460 17.03 15.64 -17.54
N GLU A 461 16.69 16.44 -18.55
CA GLU A 461 16.04 16.04 -19.80
C GLU A 461 16.82 14.95 -20.54
N THR A 462 16.20 13.79 -20.74
CA THR A 462 16.26 13.04 -22.00
C THR A 462 15.02 12.18 -22.16
N ASP A 463 14.44 12.26 -23.37
CA ASP A 463 13.51 11.34 -24.01
C ASP A 463 11.99 11.64 -23.89
N GLN A 464 11.52 12.38 -24.91
CA GLN A 464 10.13 12.52 -25.31
C GLN A 464 9.68 11.26 -26.08
N ASP A 465 8.45 10.78 -25.84
CA ASP A 465 7.48 10.61 -26.93
C ASP A 465 6.04 10.39 -26.43
N ASN A 466 5.11 11.07 -27.09
CA ASN A 466 3.66 11.08 -26.87
C ASN A 466 2.97 9.87 -27.52
N THR A 467 1.89 9.33 -26.91
CA THR A 467 0.56 9.21 -27.56
C THR A 467 -0.54 8.66 -26.62
N ASN A 468 -1.73 9.27 -26.75
CA ASN A 468 -2.98 9.01 -26.01
C ASN A 468 -3.58 7.60 -26.19
N ILE A 469 -3.98 6.93 -25.09
CA ILE A 469 -4.92 5.79 -25.09
C ILE A 469 -5.89 5.86 -23.89
N LYS A 470 -7.16 5.50 -24.13
CA LYS A 470 -8.21 5.25 -23.14
C LYS A 470 -8.18 3.78 -22.71
N THR A 471 -8.06 3.48 -21.42
CA THR A 471 -8.40 2.15 -20.83
C THR A 471 -8.69 2.25 -19.34
N LYS A 472 -9.43 1.25 -18.84
CA LYS A 472 -10.05 1.16 -17.51
C LYS A 472 -9.03 0.73 -16.45
N GLY A 473 -9.02 1.44 -15.32
CA GLY A 473 -8.94 0.79 -14.02
C GLY A 473 -7.57 0.54 -13.40
N PHE A 474 -6.44 0.67 -14.08
CA PHE A 474 -5.11 0.71 -13.46
C PHE A 474 -4.23 1.66 -14.30
N ASN A 475 -3.49 2.53 -13.62
CA ASN A 475 -2.79 3.76 -14.04
C ASN A 475 -3.38 5.03 -13.39
N GLN A 476 -2.84 5.34 -12.21
CA GLN A 476 -2.41 6.69 -11.97
C GLN A 476 -0.92 6.60 -11.69
N SER A 477 -0.13 6.82 -12.73
CA SER A 477 1.26 7.23 -12.63
C SER A 477 1.39 8.24 -11.49
N CYS A 478 2.43 8.08 -10.69
CA CYS A 478 2.91 9.12 -9.80
C CYS A 478 3.55 10.24 -10.66
N GLU A 479 2.71 10.88 -11.47
CA GLU A 479 2.92 12.26 -11.90
C GLU A 479 2.29 13.11 -10.80
N SER A 480 3.13 13.69 -9.97
CA SER A 480 2.81 14.62 -8.89
C SER A 480 2.24 15.94 -9.43
N GLU A 481 1.08 15.88 -10.09
CA GLU A 481 0.23 17.01 -10.39
C GLU A 481 -1.10 16.88 -9.64
N ASP A 482 -1.12 17.17 -8.32
CA ASP A 482 -2.27 17.59 -7.47
C ASP A 482 -3.67 16.98 -7.76
N LYS A 483 -3.76 15.78 -8.37
CA LYS A 483 -5.01 15.28 -8.98
C LYS A 483 -5.92 14.68 -7.94
N GLY A 484 -6.72 15.54 -7.30
CA GLY A 484 -7.78 15.17 -6.38
C GLY A 484 -7.42 15.26 -4.90
N PHE A 485 -6.22 15.72 -4.52
CA PHE A 485 -5.81 15.85 -3.11
C PHE A 485 -6.74 16.79 -2.33
N LYS A 486 -6.99 18.00 -2.85
CA LYS A 486 -7.91 18.98 -2.24
C LYS A 486 -9.33 18.44 -2.13
N LYS A 487 -9.76 17.69 -3.15
CA LYS A 487 -11.05 16.99 -3.13
C LYS A 487 -11.12 15.95 -2.02
N GLU A 488 -10.05 15.18 -1.76
CA GLU A 488 -10.01 14.23 -0.64
C GLU A 488 -10.08 14.94 0.73
N ILE A 489 -9.39 16.07 0.89
CA ILE A 489 -9.48 16.89 2.11
C ILE A 489 -10.91 17.38 2.35
N ILE A 490 -11.55 17.96 1.33
CA ILE A 490 -12.93 18.44 1.42
C ILE A 490 -13.89 17.29 1.69
N ARG A 491 -13.65 16.11 1.10
CA ARG A 491 -14.40 14.89 1.38
C ARG A 491 -14.31 14.51 2.87
N ILE A 492 -13.12 14.51 3.47
CA ILE A 492 -12.97 14.29 4.92
C ILE A 492 -13.77 15.31 5.71
N LEU A 493 -13.62 16.61 5.42
CA LEU A 493 -14.31 17.66 6.19
C LEU A 493 -15.85 17.53 6.11
N GLY A 494 -16.38 17.28 4.92
CA GLY A 494 -17.82 17.04 4.73
C GLY A 494 -18.32 15.78 5.44
N ASN A 495 -17.51 14.72 5.41
CA ASN A 495 -17.77 13.48 6.14
C ASN A 495 -17.76 13.66 7.66
N LEU A 496 -16.75 14.37 8.19
CA LEU A 496 -16.61 14.67 9.61
C LEU A 496 -17.77 15.54 10.13
N ALA A 497 -18.30 16.45 9.29
CA ALA A 497 -19.38 17.36 9.66
C ALA A 497 -20.78 16.70 9.72
N HIS A 498 -20.98 15.54 9.08
CA HIS A 498 -22.31 14.95 8.97
C HIS A 498 -22.86 14.57 10.36
N LYS A 499 -23.99 15.18 10.75
CA LYS A 499 -24.67 14.97 12.04
C LYS A 499 -23.76 15.06 13.27
N ASN A 500 -22.66 15.83 13.18
CA ASN A 500 -21.73 16.01 14.29
C ASN A 500 -21.52 17.50 14.57
N PHE A 501 -22.34 18.05 15.47
CA PHE A 501 -22.38 19.47 15.81
C PHE A 501 -21.02 20.03 16.25
N ASN A 502 -20.24 19.26 17.01
CA ASN A 502 -18.91 19.68 17.46
C ASN A 502 -17.93 19.80 16.28
N ASN A 503 -17.93 18.82 15.38
CA ASN A 503 -17.09 18.87 14.18
C ASN A 503 -17.51 20.03 13.27
N GLN A 504 -18.83 20.27 13.11
CA GLN A 504 -19.34 21.40 12.33
C GLN A 504 -18.86 22.75 12.88
N ASN A 505 -18.88 22.93 14.20
CA ASN A 505 -18.43 24.16 14.85
C ASN A 505 -16.91 24.33 14.75
N GLU A 506 -16.12 23.28 14.99
CA GLU A 506 -14.66 23.36 14.88
C GLU A 506 -14.22 23.73 13.45
N ILE A 507 -14.87 23.15 12.43
CA ILE A 507 -14.61 23.51 11.04
C ILE A 507 -14.92 24.99 10.77
N ARG A 508 -16.03 25.52 11.30
CA ARG A 508 -16.37 26.95 11.20
C ARG A 508 -15.33 27.82 11.91
N GLU A 509 -14.98 27.50 13.14
CA GLU A 509 -14.06 28.28 13.98
C GLU A 509 -12.65 28.37 13.37
N LEU A 510 -12.25 27.37 12.60
CA LEU A 510 -11.00 27.36 11.83
C LEU A 510 -11.10 28.03 10.44
N GLY A 511 -12.23 28.69 10.12
CA GLY A 511 -12.45 29.36 8.83
C GLY A 511 -12.66 28.39 7.65
N GLY A 512 -13.06 27.16 7.93
CA GLY A 512 -13.21 26.13 6.91
C GLY A 512 -14.40 26.33 5.97
N ILE A 513 -15.45 27.04 6.39
CA ILE A 513 -16.64 27.28 5.57
C ILE A 513 -16.27 28.09 4.32
N GLU A 514 -15.60 29.22 4.51
CA GLU A 514 -15.17 30.12 3.45
C GLU A 514 -14.18 29.43 2.50
N LEU A 515 -13.28 28.63 3.07
CA LEU A 515 -12.30 27.87 2.31
C LEU A 515 -12.95 26.82 1.41
N ILE A 516 -13.91 26.04 1.95
CA ILE A 516 -14.66 25.05 1.16
C ILE A 516 -15.49 25.74 0.08
N LEU A 517 -16.12 26.89 0.37
CA LEU A 517 -16.90 27.65 -0.61
C LEU A 517 -16.05 28.10 -1.82
N ASN A 518 -14.77 28.40 -1.64
CA ASN A 518 -13.85 28.72 -2.74
C ASN A 518 -13.66 27.56 -3.73
N HIS A 519 -13.96 26.34 -3.31
CA HIS A 519 -13.88 25.11 -4.11
C HIS A 519 -15.24 24.65 -4.69
N CYS A 520 -16.32 25.40 -4.48
CA CYS A 520 -17.63 25.20 -5.14
C CYS A 520 -17.62 25.61 -6.63
N ARG A 521 -16.53 25.32 -7.35
CA ARG A 521 -16.32 25.62 -8.76
C ARG A 521 -15.70 24.41 -9.45
N PHE A 522 -15.84 24.36 -10.78
CA PHE A 522 -15.23 23.27 -11.54
C PHE A 522 -13.70 23.41 -11.50
N ASP A 523 -13.02 22.31 -11.22
CA ASP A 523 -11.56 22.21 -11.24
C ASP A 523 -11.17 20.95 -11.99
N ILE A 524 -10.49 21.11 -13.13
CA ILE A 524 -10.06 19.99 -13.98
C ILE A 524 -8.99 19.16 -13.25
N LYS A 525 -8.16 19.77 -12.41
CA LYS A 525 -7.16 19.08 -11.61
C LYS A 525 -7.79 18.30 -10.46
N ASN A 526 -8.95 18.74 -9.96
CA ASN A 526 -9.66 18.06 -8.89
C ASN A 526 -11.07 17.64 -9.32
N PRO A 527 -11.21 16.54 -10.10
CA PRO A 527 -12.52 16.03 -10.49
C PRO A 527 -13.43 15.81 -9.28
N TYR A 528 -14.69 16.24 -9.41
CA TYR A 528 -15.72 16.20 -8.36
C TYR A 528 -15.52 17.13 -7.15
N ILE A 529 -14.53 18.02 -7.16
CA ILE A 529 -14.31 18.92 -6.03
C ILE A 529 -15.53 19.81 -5.76
N LYS A 530 -16.22 20.24 -6.81
CA LYS A 530 -17.44 21.05 -6.69
C LYS A 530 -18.53 20.29 -5.94
N GLU A 531 -18.79 19.05 -6.35
CA GLU A 531 -19.80 18.18 -5.77
C GLU A 531 -19.49 17.91 -4.29
N TRP A 532 -18.24 17.57 -3.97
CA TRP A 532 -17.80 17.38 -2.59
C TRP A 532 -17.86 18.66 -1.77
N SER A 533 -17.55 19.82 -2.35
CA SER A 533 -17.63 21.11 -1.64
C SER A 533 -19.07 21.48 -1.32
N VAL A 534 -19.98 21.37 -2.29
CA VAL A 534 -21.42 21.61 -2.07
C VAL A 534 -21.97 20.65 -1.02
N PHE A 535 -21.57 19.39 -1.08
CA PHE A 535 -21.96 18.38 -0.11
C PHE A 535 -21.43 18.67 1.30
N ALA A 536 -20.16 19.07 1.43
CA ALA A 536 -19.57 19.45 2.70
C ALA A 536 -20.29 20.66 3.32
N ILE A 537 -20.64 21.67 2.51
CA ILE A 537 -21.41 22.83 2.96
C ILE A 537 -22.82 22.44 3.43
N ARG A 538 -23.51 21.54 2.72
CA ARG A 538 -24.79 20.98 3.19
C ARG A 538 -24.64 20.39 4.58
N ASN A 539 -23.67 19.50 4.79
CA ASN A 539 -23.46 18.83 6.08
C ASN A 539 -23.04 19.81 7.19
N LEU A 540 -22.27 20.85 6.85
CA LEU A 540 -21.90 21.90 7.80
C LEU A 540 -23.09 22.76 8.23
N CYS A 541 -24.09 22.94 7.37
CA CYS A 541 -25.28 23.75 7.65
C CYS A 541 -26.44 22.94 8.25
N GLU A 542 -26.42 21.61 8.12
CA GLU A 542 -27.46 20.70 8.62
C GLU A 542 -27.64 20.90 10.13
N GLU A 543 -28.82 21.38 10.51
CA GLU A 543 -29.22 21.67 11.90
C GLU A 543 -28.29 22.63 12.66
N ASN A 544 -27.47 23.42 11.95
CA ASN A 544 -26.51 24.36 12.56
C ASN A 544 -26.75 25.80 12.10
N GLN A 545 -27.51 26.55 12.89
CA GLN A 545 -27.90 27.92 12.58
C GLN A 545 -26.70 28.90 12.54
N GLU A 546 -25.71 28.68 13.40
CA GLU A 546 -24.50 29.52 13.43
C GLU A 546 -23.70 29.38 12.13
N ASN A 547 -23.53 28.17 11.62
CA ASN A 547 -22.90 27.92 10.33
C ASN A 547 -23.71 28.53 9.17
N GLN A 548 -25.03 28.40 9.18
CA GLN A 548 -25.90 29.04 8.18
C GLN A 548 -25.78 30.57 8.20
N ASN A 549 -25.63 31.16 9.38
CA ASN A 549 -25.49 32.61 9.55
C ASN A 549 -24.17 33.12 8.95
N VAL A 550 -23.08 32.36 9.05
CA VAL A 550 -21.81 32.72 8.38
C VAL A 550 -22.02 32.91 6.88
N ILE A 551 -22.71 31.96 6.23
CA ILE A 551 -22.98 32.02 4.79
C ILE A 551 -23.95 33.16 4.45
N ASN A 552 -25.02 33.35 5.23
CA ASN A 552 -26.00 34.42 5.01
C ASN A 552 -25.37 35.83 5.13
N ASN A 553 -24.31 35.96 5.91
CA ASN A 553 -23.60 37.22 6.11
C ASN A 553 -22.52 37.48 5.06
N LEU A 554 -22.25 36.55 4.14
CA LEU A 554 -21.33 36.77 3.02
C LEU A 554 -21.91 37.83 2.08
N LYS A 555 -21.16 38.92 1.91
CA LYS A 555 -21.52 40.03 1.03
C LYS A 555 -20.66 39.99 -0.23
N MET A 556 -21.25 40.37 -1.35
CA MET A 556 -20.53 40.55 -2.61
C MET A 556 -19.63 41.79 -2.50
N GLU A 557 -18.31 41.60 -2.46
CA GLU A 557 -17.35 42.72 -2.41
C GLU A 557 -16.76 43.09 -3.79
N GLY A 558 -16.93 42.25 -4.82
CA GLY A 558 -16.49 42.55 -6.19
C GLY A 558 -16.30 41.31 -7.07
N ILE A 559 -15.82 41.50 -8.30
CA ILE A 559 -15.37 40.40 -9.17
C ILE A 559 -13.90 40.12 -8.88
N ALA A 560 -13.58 38.85 -8.60
CA ALA A 560 -12.20 38.40 -8.49
C ALA A 560 -11.46 38.63 -9.81
N ASN A 561 -10.29 39.27 -9.76
CA ASN A 561 -9.49 39.57 -10.94
C ASN A 561 -8.92 38.27 -11.52
N GLN A 562 -9.45 37.78 -12.64
CA GLN A 562 -8.97 36.57 -13.31
C GLN A 562 -7.98 36.95 -14.41
N LYS A 563 -6.71 36.62 -14.18
CA LYS A 563 -5.62 36.91 -15.12
C LYS A 563 -5.87 36.24 -16.48
N GLU A 564 -6.49 35.07 -16.48
CA GLU A 564 -6.86 34.32 -17.70
C GLU A 564 -7.88 35.07 -18.57
N LEU A 565 -8.84 35.78 -17.95
CA LEU A 565 -9.83 36.57 -18.68
C LEU A 565 -9.22 37.85 -19.27
N ASN A 566 -8.29 38.48 -18.53
CA ASN A 566 -7.53 39.62 -19.01
C ASN A 566 -6.63 39.23 -20.20
N ASP A 567 -5.98 38.07 -20.14
CA ASP A 567 -5.15 37.52 -21.22
C ASP A 567 -5.99 37.21 -22.49
N LEU A 568 -7.29 36.91 -22.31
CA LEU A 568 -8.26 36.75 -23.39
C LEU A 568 -8.89 38.08 -23.87
N GLY A 569 -8.51 39.22 -23.29
CA GLY A 569 -9.04 40.55 -23.64
C GLY A 569 -10.47 40.79 -23.18
N ILE A 570 -10.90 40.12 -22.11
CA ILE A 570 -12.26 40.20 -21.57
C ILE A 570 -12.19 40.90 -20.20
N GLU A 571 -12.77 42.10 -20.12
CA GLU A 571 -13.02 42.79 -18.86
C GLU A 571 -14.36 42.33 -18.28
N VAL A 572 -14.37 42.00 -16.99
CA VAL A 572 -15.58 41.59 -16.29
C VAL A 572 -15.97 42.67 -15.28
N GLY A 573 -17.21 43.15 -15.36
CA GLY A 573 -17.78 44.14 -14.44
C GLY A 573 -19.10 43.66 -13.84
N VAL A 574 -19.45 44.14 -12.65
CA VAL A 574 -20.77 43.92 -12.04
C VAL A 574 -21.65 45.11 -12.38
N GLU A 575 -22.81 44.85 -12.99
CA GLU A 575 -23.82 45.87 -13.24
C GLU A 575 -25.17 45.35 -12.70
N ASN A 576 -25.73 46.04 -11.70
CA ASN A 576 -26.97 45.64 -10.99
C ASN A 576 -26.92 44.23 -10.35
N GLY A 577 -25.77 43.84 -9.79
CA GLY A 577 -25.58 42.52 -9.18
C GLY A 577 -25.43 41.36 -10.18
N ALA A 578 -25.51 41.63 -11.49
CA ALA A 578 -25.25 40.67 -12.55
C ALA A 578 -23.85 40.88 -13.15
N VAL A 579 -23.14 39.78 -13.39
CA VAL A 579 -21.81 39.78 -14.02
C VAL A 579 -21.98 40.04 -15.53
N LYS A 580 -21.29 41.05 -16.05
CA LYS A 580 -21.25 41.37 -17.49
C LYS A 580 -19.83 41.32 -18.02
N PHE A 581 -19.71 40.84 -19.25
CA PHE A 581 -18.46 40.78 -19.99
C PHE A 581 -18.38 41.94 -21.00
N LYS A 582 -17.25 42.62 -21.06
CA LYS A 582 -16.91 43.62 -22.07
C LYS A 582 -15.62 43.20 -22.76
N ASN A 583 -15.57 43.33 -24.08
CA ASN A 583 -14.30 43.17 -24.80
C ASN A 583 -13.43 44.39 -24.51
N ALA A 584 -12.25 44.17 -23.95
CA ALA A 584 -11.23 45.19 -23.81
C ALA A 584 -10.49 45.32 -25.15
N PRO A 585 -10.21 46.55 -25.64
CA PRO A 585 -9.38 46.73 -26.82
C PRO A 585 -7.98 46.17 -26.55
N LYS A 586 -7.49 45.28 -27.43
CA LYS A 586 -6.12 44.76 -27.36
C LYS A 586 -5.13 45.92 -27.33
N LYS A 587 -4.28 45.98 -26.31
CA LYS A 587 -3.15 46.92 -26.25
C LYS A 587 -2.02 46.48 -27.17
#